data_AF-A0A851Y314-F1
#
_entry.id   AF-A0A851Y314-F1
#
_cell.length_a   1.000
_cell.length_b   1.000
_cell.length_c   1.000
_cell.angle_alpha   90.00
_cell.angle_beta   90.00
_cell.angle_gamma   90.00
#
_symmetry.space_group_name_H-M   'P 1'
#
loop_
_entity.id
_entity.type
_entity.pdbx_description
1 polymer ?
#
loop_
_entity_poly.entity_id
_entity_poly.type
_entity_poly.pdbx_seq_one_letter_code
_entity_poly.pdbx_strand_id
1 'polypeptide(L)'
;LPPGPPCLRLQVLGCCLATAQAARSWLTGRACGYLAAWALPQFLLITQGDLQLLKMEMDKLVLLVHGTFPEPGDVSPPLPLTVMSHQELQLCQHIRSMATSIQLFSGDVLKMFSTGCKRMSAQIFHQTMPRGKHWRISLRPELPSCPSAYAAAAAQAVLGQVLQGARLLPRDAQASAMARGTTAFLEAWMEHILEHRIRFR
;
A
#
# COMPACT_ATOMS: atom_id res chain seq x y z
N LEU A 1 21.51 -37.79 -21.18
CA LEU A 1 20.05 -37.74 -21.44
C LEU A 1 19.59 -36.30 -21.27
N PRO A 2 18.82 -35.71 -22.20
CA PRO A 2 18.14 -34.46 -21.92
C PRO A 2 17.15 -34.68 -20.76
N PRO A 3 16.86 -33.66 -19.92
CA PRO A 3 15.83 -33.81 -18.90
C PRO A 3 14.50 -34.12 -19.59
N GLY A 4 13.83 -35.21 -19.17
CA GLY A 4 12.49 -35.54 -19.64
C GLY A 4 11.51 -34.39 -19.38
N PRO A 5 10.36 -34.35 -20.07
CA PRO A 5 9.38 -33.28 -19.90
C PRO A 5 9.03 -33.14 -18.41
N PRO A 6 9.04 -31.91 -17.86
CA PRO A 6 8.76 -31.73 -16.44
C PRO A 6 7.35 -32.25 -16.13
N CYS A 7 7.22 -33.00 -15.04
CA CYS A 7 5.94 -33.51 -14.57
C CYS A 7 4.91 -32.37 -14.54
N LEU A 8 3.68 -32.62 -15.03
CA LEU A 8 2.60 -31.63 -15.08
C LEU A 8 2.41 -30.89 -13.74
N ARG A 9 2.61 -31.60 -12.63
CA ARG A 9 2.57 -31.06 -11.26
C ARG A 9 3.59 -29.93 -11.04
N LEU A 10 4.83 -30.14 -11.45
CA LEU A 10 5.90 -29.13 -11.36
C LEU A 10 5.61 -27.93 -12.26
N GLN A 11 5.07 -28.16 -13.46
CA GLN A 11 4.69 -27.07 -14.36
C GLN A 11 3.58 -26.21 -13.73
N VAL A 12 2.53 -26.81 -13.19
CA VAL A 12 1.42 -26.08 -12.56
C VAL A 12 1.92 -25.28 -11.36
N LEU A 13 2.70 -25.90 -10.44
CA LEU A 13 3.27 -25.19 -9.29
C LEU A 13 4.21 -24.05 -9.73
N GLY A 14 5.04 -24.29 -10.75
CA GLY A 14 5.91 -23.28 -11.33
C GLY A 14 5.13 -22.10 -11.93
N CYS A 15 4.07 -22.38 -12.69
CA CYS A 15 3.18 -21.36 -13.26
C CYS A 15 2.47 -20.55 -12.17
N CYS A 16 1.96 -21.21 -11.12
CA CYS A 16 1.35 -20.55 -9.97
C CYS A 16 2.33 -19.58 -9.29
N LEU A 17 3.55 -20.04 -9.01
CA LEU A 17 4.59 -19.22 -8.40
C LEU A 17 4.98 -18.03 -9.30
N ALA A 18 5.22 -18.29 -10.59
CA ALA A 18 5.59 -17.26 -11.56
C ALA A 18 4.49 -16.19 -11.69
N THR A 19 3.22 -16.61 -11.71
CA THR A 19 2.07 -15.69 -11.77
C THR A 19 1.99 -14.81 -10.51
N ALA A 20 2.16 -15.40 -9.33
CA ALA A 20 2.16 -14.66 -8.07
C ALA A 20 3.34 -13.65 -7.99
N GLN A 21 4.52 -14.07 -8.43
CA GLN A 21 5.71 -13.19 -8.51
C GLN A 21 5.50 -12.04 -9.49
N ALA A 22 4.97 -12.32 -10.69
CA ALA A 22 4.69 -11.29 -11.69
C ALA A 22 3.64 -10.29 -11.19
N ALA A 23 2.55 -10.78 -10.58
CA ALA A 23 1.50 -9.94 -10.00
C ALA A 23 2.06 -9.03 -8.90
N ARG A 24 2.86 -9.58 -7.98
CA ARG A 24 3.53 -8.80 -6.93
C ARG A 24 4.44 -7.71 -7.52
N SER A 25 5.34 -8.08 -8.42
CA SER A 25 6.28 -7.13 -9.03
C SER A 25 5.57 -6.02 -9.80
N TRP A 26 4.52 -6.37 -10.54
CA TRP A 26 3.68 -5.39 -11.24
C TRP A 26 3.01 -4.42 -10.26
N LEU A 27 2.40 -4.95 -9.19
CA LEU A 27 1.73 -4.16 -8.17
C LEU A 27 2.70 -3.19 -7.49
N THR A 28 3.88 -3.67 -7.09
CA THR A 28 4.92 -2.84 -6.47
C THR A 28 5.40 -1.75 -7.43
N GLY A 29 5.71 -2.10 -8.67
CA GLY A 29 6.14 -1.13 -9.69
C GLY A 29 5.09 -0.04 -9.94
N ARG A 30 3.82 -0.42 -10.06
CA ARG A 30 2.71 0.52 -10.26
C ARG A 30 2.46 1.41 -9.04
N ALA A 31 2.46 0.85 -7.83
CA ALA A 31 2.29 1.62 -6.61
C ALA A 31 3.42 2.67 -6.46
N CYS A 32 4.68 2.26 -6.65
CA CYS A 32 5.80 3.19 -6.63
C CYS A 32 5.68 4.27 -7.72
N GLY A 33 5.34 3.88 -8.95
CA GLY A 33 5.19 4.80 -10.07
C GLY A 33 4.08 5.83 -9.86
N TYR A 34 2.89 5.41 -9.41
CA TYR A 34 1.80 6.34 -9.13
C TYR A 34 2.14 7.29 -7.99
N LEU A 35 2.79 6.82 -6.93
CA LEU A 35 3.19 7.69 -5.83
C LEU A 35 4.25 8.70 -6.26
N ALA A 36 5.22 8.29 -7.08
CA ALA A 36 6.25 9.19 -7.63
C ALA A 36 5.65 10.26 -8.54
N ALA A 37 4.63 9.92 -9.33
CA ALA A 37 3.89 10.85 -10.18
C ALA A 37 2.81 11.65 -9.43
N TRP A 38 2.66 11.46 -8.11
CA TRP A 38 1.59 12.02 -7.29
C TRP A 38 0.16 11.68 -7.76
N ALA A 39 0.01 10.55 -8.45
CA ALA A 39 -1.28 10.00 -8.90
C ALA A 39 -1.97 9.24 -7.75
N LEU A 40 -2.31 9.95 -6.68
CA LEU A 40 -2.88 9.36 -5.45
C LEU A 40 -4.19 8.58 -5.68
N PRO A 41 -5.12 9.01 -6.56
CA PRO A 41 -6.31 8.21 -6.83
C PRO A 41 -5.99 6.81 -7.35
N GLN A 42 -5.09 6.70 -8.33
CA GLN A 42 -4.66 5.43 -8.90
C GLN A 42 -3.86 4.60 -7.88
N PHE A 43 -3.01 5.26 -7.09
CA PHE A 43 -2.28 4.60 -6.01
C PHE A 43 -3.22 3.98 -4.96
N LEU A 44 -4.27 4.68 -4.56
CA LEU A 44 -5.24 4.19 -3.57
C LEU A 44 -6.09 3.05 -4.14
N LEU A 45 -6.53 3.15 -5.40
CA LEU A 45 -7.26 2.08 -6.08
C LEU A 45 -6.46 0.76 -6.11
N ILE A 46 -5.20 0.82 -6.54
CA ILE A 46 -4.39 -0.39 -6.68
C ILE A 46 -3.99 -0.99 -5.32
N THR A 47 -3.74 -0.15 -4.29
CA THR A 47 -3.28 -0.63 -2.98
C THR A 47 -4.40 -1.01 -2.01
N GLN A 48 -5.58 -0.40 -2.14
CA GLN A 48 -6.74 -0.68 -1.30
C GLN A 48 -7.80 -1.53 -2.00
N GLY A 49 -7.73 -1.66 -3.33
CA GLY A 49 -8.58 -2.53 -4.15
C GLY A 49 -7.82 -3.76 -4.64
N ASP A 50 -7.02 -3.60 -5.70
CA ASP A 50 -6.38 -4.72 -6.40
C ASP A 50 -5.49 -5.58 -5.48
N LEU A 51 -4.74 -4.96 -4.57
CA LEU A 51 -3.95 -5.68 -3.58
C LEU A 51 -4.81 -6.53 -2.63
N GLN A 52 -6.00 -6.06 -2.23
CA GLN A 52 -6.87 -6.85 -1.36
C GLN A 52 -7.45 -8.06 -2.11
N LEU A 53 -7.78 -7.89 -3.39
CA LEU A 53 -8.14 -9.00 -4.26
C LEU A 53 -6.98 -9.99 -4.42
N LEU A 54 -5.77 -9.50 -4.70
CA LEU A 54 -4.58 -10.34 -4.83
C LEU A 54 -4.29 -11.13 -3.55
N LYS A 55 -4.45 -10.52 -2.37
CA LYS A 55 -4.32 -11.20 -1.08
C LYS A 55 -5.31 -12.35 -0.95
N MET A 56 -6.60 -12.12 -1.22
CA MET A 56 -7.62 -13.17 -1.18
C MET A 56 -7.35 -14.30 -2.17
N GLU A 57 -7.00 -13.98 -3.41
CA GLU A 57 -6.68 -15.00 -4.41
C GLU A 57 -5.44 -15.80 -4.04
N MET A 58 -4.45 -15.15 -3.41
CA MET A 58 -3.25 -15.83 -2.95
C MET A 58 -3.51 -16.75 -1.76
N ASP A 59 -4.37 -16.35 -0.83
CA ASP A 59 -4.81 -17.20 0.29
C ASP A 59 -5.57 -18.44 -0.23
N LYS A 60 -6.45 -18.27 -1.22
CA LYS A 60 -7.11 -19.38 -1.92
C LYS A 60 -6.12 -20.29 -2.62
N LEU A 61 -5.13 -19.73 -3.32
CA LEU A 61 -4.09 -20.51 -3.98
C LEU A 61 -3.30 -21.35 -2.98
N VAL A 62 -2.94 -20.79 -1.82
CA VAL A 62 -2.25 -21.53 -0.76
C VAL A 62 -3.10 -22.70 -0.25
N LEU A 63 -4.40 -22.50 -0.04
CA LEU A 63 -5.32 -23.57 0.37
C LEU A 63 -5.44 -24.67 -0.69
N LEU A 64 -5.58 -24.29 -1.96
CA LEU A 64 -5.64 -25.25 -3.07
C LEU A 64 -4.36 -26.05 -3.19
N VAL A 65 -3.20 -25.39 -3.10
CA VAL A 65 -1.89 -26.06 -3.14
C VAL A 65 -1.73 -27.01 -1.96
N HIS A 66 -2.12 -26.61 -0.75
CA HIS A 66 -2.04 -27.50 0.41
C HIS A 66 -2.98 -28.72 0.28
N GLY A 67 -4.20 -28.54 -0.21
CA GLY A 67 -5.16 -29.64 -0.40
C GLY A 67 -4.81 -30.59 -1.56
N THR A 68 -4.15 -30.10 -2.61
CA THR A 68 -3.76 -30.93 -3.78
C THR A 68 -2.35 -31.52 -3.66
N PHE A 69 -1.50 -30.95 -2.79
CA PHE A 69 -0.14 -31.37 -2.54
C PHE A 69 0.08 -31.52 -1.02
N PRO A 70 -0.49 -32.57 -0.39
CA PRO A 70 -0.35 -32.80 1.03
C PRO A 70 1.09 -33.15 1.39
N GLU A 71 1.60 -32.54 2.45
CA GLU A 71 2.95 -32.77 2.96
C GLU A 71 3.03 -34.15 3.63
N PRO A 72 4.21 -34.81 3.64
CA PRO A 72 4.41 -36.05 4.37
C PRO A 72 4.29 -35.82 5.89
N GLY A 73 3.07 -35.97 6.41
CA GLY A 73 2.69 -35.72 7.80
C GLY A 73 1.23 -35.34 8.00
N ASP A 74 0.54 -34.86 6.94
CA ASP A 74 -0.83 -34.32 7.03
C ASP A 74 -1.96 -35.37 6.91
N VAL A 75 -1.66 -36.66 6.70
CA VAL A 75 -2.70 -37.66 6.34
C VAL A 75 -2.65 -38.94 7.20
N SER A 76 -3.81 -39.28 7.77
CA SER A 76 -4.22 -40.65 8.14
C SER A 76 -5.66 -40.83 7.63
N PRO A 77 -6.07 -41.92 6.92
CA PRO A 77 -5.38 -43.19 6.60
C PRO A 77 -4.82 -43.22 5.14
N PRO A 78 -4.14 -44.29 4.69
CA PRO A 78 -3.29 -44.26 3.50
C PRO A 78 -4.12 -44.45 2.21
N LEU A 79 -4.53 -43.33 1.60
CA LEU A 79 -4.69 -43.35 0.14
C LEU A 79 -3.30 -43.50 -0.50
N PRO A 80 -3.19 -44.09 -1.70
CA PRO A 80 -1.96 -44.10 -2.48
C PRO A 80 -1.64 -42.68 -2.95
N LEU A 81 -1.24 -41.82 -2.01
CA LEU A 81 -0.80 -40.46 -2.27
C LEU A 81 0.59 -40.56 -2.88
N THR A 82 0.73 -40.01 -4.08
CA THR A 82 2.03 -39.88 -4.74
C THR A 82 2.92 -38.99 -3.87
N VAL A 83 3.91 -39.60 -3.22
CA VAL A 83 4.90 -38.90 -2.39
C VAL A 83 5.43 -37.70 -3.16
N MET A 84 5.32 -36.51 -2.57
CA MET A 84 5.80 -35.28 -3.19
C MET A 84 7.30 -35.37 -3.43
N SER A 85 7.73 -34.98 -4.62
CA SER A 85 9.14 -34.78 -4.90
C SER A 85 9.68 -33.56 -4.13
N HIS A 86 10.98 -33.56 -3.84
CA HIS A 86 11.64 -32.44 -3.17
C HIS A 86 11.43 -31.10 -3.91
N GLN A 87 11.35 -31.14 -5.24
CA GLN A 87 11.11 -29.94 -6.06
C GLN A 87 9.69 -29.40 -5.88
N GLU A 88 8.67 -30.27 -5.83
CA GLU A 88 7.29 -29.83 -5.58
C GLU A 88 7.17 -29.20 -4.19
N LEU A 89 7.80 -29.83 -3.19
CA LEU A 89 7.85 -29.33 -1.81
C LEU A 89 8.42 -27.91 -1.74
N GLN A 90 9.56 -27.69 -2.41
CA GLN A 90 10.18 -26.37 -2.50
C GLN A 90 9.25 -25.35 -3.15
N LEU A 91 8.59 -25.69 -4.27
CA LEU A 91 7.66 -24.77 -4.93
C LEU A 91 6.46 -24.42 -4.05
N CYS A 92 5.89 -25.39 -3.34
CA CYS A 92 4.81 -25.16 -2.38
C CYS A 92 5.24 -24.19 -1.26
N GLN A 93 6.44 -24.36 -0.71
CA GLN A 93 7.01 -23.45 0.29
C GLN A 93 7.22 -22.03 -0.27
N HIS A 94 7.70 -21.90 -1.52
CA HIS A 94 7.87 -20.60 -2.17
C HIS A 94 6.53 -19.90 -2.43
N ILE A 95 5.49 -20.65 -2.81
CA ILE A 95 4.12 -20.11 -2.96
C ILE A 95 3.61 -19.57 -1.62
N ARG A 96 3.78 -20.32 -0.52
CA ARG A 96 3.41 -19.85 0.84
C ARG A 96 4.20 -18.60 1.24
N SER A 97 5.52 -18.59 0.99
CA SER A 97 6.38 -17.43 1.24
C SER A 97 5.92 -16.21 0.44
N MET A 98 5.54 -16.41 -0.82
CA MET A 98 5.02 -15.34 -1.69
C MET A 98 3.71 -14.77 -1.15
N ALA A 99 2.81 -15.62 -0.64
CA ALA A 99 1.58 -15.17 0.00
C ALA A 99 1.88 -14.28 1.21
N THR A 100 2.74 -14.73 2.12
CA THR A 100 3.19 -13.92 3.27
C THR A 100 3.82 -12.60 2.82
N SER A 101 4.63 -12.63 1.77
CA SER A 101 5.24 -11.44 1.19
C SER A 101 4.18 -10.43 0.72
N ILE A 102 3.14 -10.87 0.01
CA ILE A 102 2.04 -10.03 -0.47
C ILE A 102 1.25 -9.44 0.71
N GLN A 103 1.02 -10.22 1.76
CA GLN A 103 0.39 -9.75 3.00
C GLN A 103 1.23 -8.63 3.65
N LEU A 104 2.56 -8.82 3.77
CA LEU A 104 3.47 -7.81 4.31
C LEU A 104 3.50 -6.52 3.47
N PHE A 105 3.46 -6.65 2.15
CA PHE A 105 3.42 -5.50 1.25
C PHE A 105 2.20 -4.59 1.51
N SER A 106 1.08 -5.14 1.99
CA SER A 106 -0.09 -4.36 2.43
C SER A 106 0.23 -3.39 3.58
N GLY A 107 1.18 -3.73 4.45
CA GLY A 107 1.67 -2.81 5.49
C GLY A 107 2.61 -1.75 4.91
N ASP A 108 3.51 -2.17 4.01
CA ASP A 108 4.49 -1.27 3.38
C ASP A 108 3.81 -0.17 2.56
N VAL A 109 2.76 -0.49 1.80
CA VAL A 109 2.02 0.51 1.00
C VAL A 109 1.36 1.58 1.86
N LEU A 110 0.89 1.23 3.06
CA LEU A 110 0.32 2.21 3.99
C LEU A 110 1.40 3.14 4.53
N LYS A 111 2.59 2.61 4.82
CA LYS A 111 3.74 3.43 5.23
C LYS A 111 4.19 4.34 4.09
N MET A 112 4.31 3.81 2.87
CA MET A 112 4.64 4.59 1.68
C MET A 112 3.64 5.73 1.45
N PHE A 113 2.34 5.46 1.59
CA PHE A 113 1.28 6.45 1.47
C PHE A 113 1.44 7.59 2.49
N SER A 114 1.56 7.25 3.78
CA SER A 114 1.73 8.26 4.84
C SER A 114 3.02 9.06 4.65
N THR A 115 4.13 8.41 4.31
CA THR A 115 5.39 9.10 4.01
C THR A 115 5.28 10.02 2.79
N GLY A 116 4.57 9.59 1.73
CA GLY A 116 4.30 10.40 0.55
C GLY A 116 3.45 11.63 0.87
N CYS A 117 2.35 11.45 1.62
CA CYS A 117 1.50 12.53 2.12
C CYS A 117 2.30 13.54 2.93
N LYS A 118 3.10 13.07 3.89
CA LYS A 118 3.93 13.94 4.73
C LYS A 118 4.94 14.73 3.90
N ARG A 119 5.66 14.05 3.00
CA ARG A 119 6.66 14.67 2.11
C ARG A 119 6.05 15.75 1.23
N MET A 120 4.95 15.45 0.54
CA MET A 120 4.30 16.42 -0.34
C MET A 120 3.74 17.60 0.46
N SER A 121 3.13 17.34 1.63
CA SER A 121 2.64 18.40 2.52
C SER A 121 3.77 19.33 2.97
N ALA A 122 4.89 18.76 3.42
CA ALA A 122 6.08 19.53 3.82
C ALA A 122 6.63 20.37 2.66
N GLN A 123 6.70 19.80 1.46
CA GLN A 123 7.13 20.52 0.26
C GLN A 123 6.21 21.72 -0.03
N ILE A 124 4.89 21.52 0.01
CA ILE A 124 3.93 22.60 -0.24
C ILE A 124 4.06 23.67 0.85
N PHE A 125 4.10 23.29 2.13
CA PHE A 125 4.27 24.26 3.22
C PHE A 125 5.55 25.06 3.08
N HIS A 126 6.67 24.42 2.73
CA HIS A 126 7.92 25.12 2.48
C HIS A 126 7.81 26.17 1.35
N GLN A 127 7.00 25.90 0.32
CA GLN A 127 6.82 26.79 -0.82
C GLN A 127 5.78 27.89 -0.58
N THR A 128 4.68 27.58 0.09
CA THR A 128 3.49 28.46 0.13
C THR A 128 3.25 29.10 1.49
N MET A 129 3.81 28.55 2.57
CA MET A 129 3.51 29.03 3.92
C MET A 129 4.15 30.41 4.13
N PRO A 130 3.37 31.41 4.55
CA PRO A 130 3.89 32.75 4.80
C PRO A 130 4.98 32.73 5.89
N ARG A 131 6.01 33.56 5.76
CA ARG A 131 7.04 33.71 6.79
C ARG A 131 6.86 35.00 7.60
N GLY A 132 7.29 34.97 8.86
CA GLY A 132 7.47 36.19 9.67
C GLY A 132 6.19 36.97 9.98
N LYS A 133 5.97 38.08 9.26
CA LYS A 133 4.96 39.13 9.60
C LYS A 133 3.51 38.67 9.47
N HIS A 134 3.21 37.70 8.59
CA HIS A 134 1.84 37.19 8.38
C HIS A 134 1.26 36.48 9.61
N TRP A 135 2.12 35.93 10.47
CA TRP A 135 1.73 35.26 11.72
C TRP A 135 1.56 36.20 12.90
N ARG A 136 2.07 37.43 12.78
CA ARG A 136 1.79 38.51 13.72
C ARG A 136 0.46 39.12 13.28
N ILE A 137 -0.64 38.43 13.55
CA ILE A 137 -1.96 38.97 13.26
C ILE A 137 -2.09 40.24 14.10
N SER A 138 -2.15 41.40 13.44
CA SER A 138 -2.55 42.65 14.09
C SER A 138 -3.88 42.36 14.79
N LEU A 139 -3.94 42.54 16.12
CA LEU A 139 -5.11 42.38 16.99
C LEU A 139 -6.44 42.66 16.25
N ARG A 140 -6.95 41.66 15.52
CA ARG A 140 -8.26 41.72 14.88
C ARG A 140 -9.17 41.02 15.88
N PRO A 141 -10.20 41.71 16.39
CA PRO A 141 -11.04 41.18 17.46
C PRO A 141 -11.90 39.98 17.04
N GLU A 142 -11.93 39.64 15.75
CA GLU A 142 -12.75 38.56 15.19
C GLU A 142 -11.87 37.47 14.58
N LEU A 143 -12.23 36.20 14.85
CA LEU A 143 -11.63 35.05 14.16
C LEU A 143 -11.83 35.22 12.65
N PRO A 144 -10.81 34.89 11.82
CA PRO A 144 -11.01 34.87 10.38
C PRO A 144 -12.12 33.87 10.02
N SER A 145 -13.18 34.36 9.39
CA SER A 145 -14.35 33.58 8.97
C SER A 145 -14.06 32.65 7.77
N CYS A 146 -12.90 32.79 7.14
CA CYS A 146 -12.47 32.02 5.98
C CYS A 146 -11.05 31.46 6.18
N PRO A 147 -10.75 30.25 5.67
CA PRO A 147 -9.41 29.68 5.72
C PRO A 147 -8.43 30.53 4.90
N SER A 148 -7.17 30.54 5.31
CA SER A 148 -6.12 31.20 4.52
C SER A 148 -5.96 30.50 3.16
N ALA A 149 -5.78 31.28 2.10
CA ALA A 149 -5.73 30.76 0.73
C ALA A 149 -4.63 29.70 0.54
N TYR A 150 -3.46 29.87 1.19
CA TYR A 150 -2.37 28.90 1.12
C TYR A 150 -2.74 27.58 1.81
N ALA A 151 -3.44 27.62 2.96
CA ALA A 151 -3.81 26.42 3.70
C ALA A 151 -4.90 25.63 2.95
N ALA A 152 -5.86 26.34 2.37
CA ALA A 152 -6.87 25.74 1.50
C ALA A 152 -6.23 25.08 0.27
N ALA A 153 -5.28 25.74 -0.39
CA ALA A 153 -4.56 25.18 -1.53
C ALA A 153 -3.74 23.93 -1.14
N ALA A 154 -3.04 23.97 -0.01
CA ALA A 154 -2.26 22.83 0.49
C ALA A 154 -3.15 21.63 0.84
N ALA A 155 -4.26 21.87 1.54
CA ALA A 155 -5.24 20.84 1.86
C ALA A 155 -5.84 20.25 0.58
N GLN A 156 -6.17 21.08 -0.42
CA GLN A 156 -6.73 20.59 -1.68
C GLN A 156 -5.72 19.75 -2.49
N ALA A 157 -4.45 20.15 -2.52
CA ALA A 157 -3.40 19.45 -3.27
C ALA A 157 -3.05 18.07 -2.67
N VAL A 158 -3.21 17.89 -1.36
CA VAL A 158 -2.93 16.62 -0.67
C VAL A 158 -4.24 15.91 -0.30
N LEU A 159 -4.99 16.45 0.64
CA LEU A 159 -6.22 15.82 1.16
C LEU A 159 -7.33 15.77 0.11
N GLY A 160 -7.40 16.74 -0.81
CA GLY A 160 -8.34 16.69 -1.94
C GLY A 160 -8.05 15.51 -2.86
N GLN A 161 -6.76 15.21 -3.12
CA GLN A 161 -6.34 14.04 -3.89
C GLN A 161 -6.60 12.72 -3.14
N VAL A 162 -6.36 12.69 -1.82
CA VAL A 162 -6.70 11.54 -0.97
C VAL A 162 -8.21 11.29 -1.00
N LEU A 163 -9.03 12.33 -0.85
CA LEU A 163 -10.49 12.24 -0.89
C LEU A 163 -10.98 11.74 -2.25
N GLN A 164 -10.42 12.27 -3.34
CA GLN A 164 -10.77 11.84 -4.69
C GLN A 164 -10.48 10.36 -4.90
N GLY A 165 -9.32 9.87 -4.45
CA GLY A 165 -8.97 8.46 -4.51
C GLY A 165 -9.81 7.57 -3.60
N ALA A 166 -10.09 8.04 -2.38
CA ALA A 166 -10.87 7.31 -1.40
C ALA A 166 -12.31 7.07 -1.87
N ARG A 167 -12.93 8.00 -2.60
CA ARG A 167 -14.34 7.89 -3.04
C ARG A 167 -14.73 6.56 -3.69
N LEU A 168 -13.79 5.90 -4.38
CA LEU A 168 -14.04 4.64 -5.08
C LEU A 168 -13.76 3.39 -4.22
N LEU A 169 -13.30 3.57 -2.98
CA LEU A 169 -12.95 2.49 -2.05
C LEU A 169 -14.12 2.09 -1.15
N PRO A 170 -14.08 0.89 -0.52
CA PRO A 170 -14.98 0.54 0.57
C PRO A 170 -14.83 1.49 1.78
N ARG A 171 -15.91 1.71 2.55
CA ARG A 171 -15.94 2.69 3.66
C ARG A 171 -14.77 2.58 4.65
N ASP A 172 -14.36 1.38 5.02
CA ASP A 172 -13.25 1.19 5.97
C ASP A 172 -11.91 1.63 5.38
N ALA A 173 -11.68 1.32 4.10
CA ALA A 173 -10.50 1.78 3.37
C ALA A 173 -10.54 3.30 3.14
N GLN A 174 -11.72 3.89 2.93
CA GLN A 174 -11.89 5.35 2.88
C GLN A 174 -11.46 6.00 4.19
N ALA A 175 -12.01 5.53 5.31
CA ALA A 175 -11.71 6.06 6.63
C ALA A 175 -10.21 5.94 6.94
N SER A 176 -9.61 4.78 6.66
CA SER A 176 -8.18 4.55 6.85
C SER A 176 -7.31 5.49 6.01
N ALA A 177 -7.62 5.64 4.71
CA ALA A 177 -6.87 6.54 3.81
C ALA A 177 -7.00 8.01 4.25
N MET A 178 -8.21 8.46 4.59
CA MET A 178 -8.46 9.82 5.05
C MET A 178 -7.77 10.11 6.38
N ALA A 179 -7.88 9.21 7.35
CA ALA A 179 -7.21 9.35 8.65
C ALA A 179 -5.70 9.47 8.47
N ARG A 180 -5.08 8.54 7.73
CA ARG A 180 -3.62 8.55 7.48
C ARG A 180 -3.15 9.77 6.72
N GLY A 181 -3.89 10.17 5.68
CA GLY A 181 -3.57 11.36 4.90
C GLY A 181 -3.64 12.63 5.75
N THR A 182 -4.69 12.77 6.56
CA THR A 182 -4.89 13.91 7.45
C THR A 182 -3.83 13.97 8.54
N THR A 183 -3.53 12.84 9.20
CA THR A 183 -2.45 12.77 10.19
C THR A 183 -1.10 13.17 9.59
N ALA A 184 -0.73 12.60 8.45
CA ALA A 184 0.55 12.93 7.79
C ALA A 184 0.63 14.42 7.37
N PHE A 185 -0.49 15.00 6.92
CA PHE A 185 -0.58 16.42 6.58
C PHE A 185 -0.40 17.32 7.81
N LEU A 186 -1.10 17.02 8.91
CA LEU A 186 -1.02 17.78 10.16
C LEU A 186 0.35 17.64 10.83
N GLU A 187 0.97 16.46 10.77
CA GLU A 187 2.35 16.26 11.23
C GLU A 187 3.33 17.14 10.46
N ALA A 188 3.26 17.15 9.13
CA ALA A 188 4.12 18.01 8.30
C ALA A 188 3.91 19.50 8.61
N TRP A 189 2.66 19.89 8.86
CA TRP A 189 2.33 21.26 9.24
C TRP A 189 2.95 21.65 10.58
N MET A 190 2.81 20.79 11.59
CA MET A 190 3.37 20.99 12.92
C MET A 190 4.91 21.02 12.89
N GLU A 191 5.55 20.10 12.16
CA GLU A 191 7.00 20.10 11.97
C GLU A 191 7.49 21.40 11.34
N HIS A 192 6.80 21.88 10.30
CA HIS A 192 7.16 23.14 9.64
C HIS A 192 7.04 24.35 10.59
N ILE A 193 5.98 24.41 11.40
CA ILE A 193 5.79 25.45 12.42
C ILE A 193 6.93 25.46 13.43
N LEU A 194 7.32 24.29 13.92
CA LEU A 194 8.37 24.13 14.92
C LEU A 194 9.74 24.52 14.34
N GLU A 195 10.05 24.04 13.13
CA GLU A 195 11.30 24.34 12.43
C GLU A 195 11.48 25.85 12.20
N HIS A 196 10.41 26.53 11.75
CA HIS A 196 10.44 27.96 11.44
C HIS A 196 10.11 28.85 12.64
N ARG A 197 9.91 28.26 13.83
CA ARG A 197 9.55 28.93 15.09
C ARG A 197 8.40 29.93 14.91
N ILE A 198 7.39 29.52 14.15
CA ILE A 198 6.23 30.36 13.85
C ILE A 198 5.49 30.65 15.16
N ARG A 199 5.27 31.94 15.44
CA ARG A 199 4.53 32.40 16.61
C ARG A 199 3.19 32.95 16.18
N PHE A 200 2.13 32.25 16.60
CA PHE A 200 0.76 32.74 16.54
C PHE A 200 0.61 33.71 17.72
N ARG A 201 0.55 35.02 17.43
CA ARG A 201 0.26 36.06 18.43
C ARG A 201 -1.03 36.75 18.06
#